data_AF-A0A9D8XCI2-F1
#
_entry.id   AF-A0A9D8XCI2-F1
#
_cell.length_a   1.000
_cell.length_b   1.000
_cell.length_c   1.000
_cell.angle_alpha   90.00
_cell.angle_beta   90.00
_cell.angle_gamma   90.00
#
_symmetry.space_group_name_H-M   'P 1'
#
loop_
_entity.id
_entity.type
_entity.pdbx_description
1 polymer ?
#
loop_
_entity_poly.entity_id
_entity_poly.type
_entity_poly.pdbx_seq_one_letter_code
_entity_poly.pdbx_strand_id
1 'polypeptide(L)'
;LEALQEKVLQAPVRSVPKPEIARLFNRGYSKGYFHAHDPNFINAAFSASWGVKVGEIRERKIRLTEPLRNGDGVVFLDRNLQKLDGLNVGQIQLDETGEVVPEAPRGAWVTLEVPVPSKARFLYRTFDHALDRQITSEMKRARRRTPLSARLTARVGERMEVEFSAEIHGKTVRAVSRSIEPLAVSQKHPTEKAALLDGLSRLGETPFSLDEKRAELDFAPDAFVPRSLLNQLRQEAAAELERKIIEGMKRTPVFLLRRSEKDGSGEERPTQKPLPETDLERKPTISAAVQTLAQAEACRRAGIEKIYRLEPPVHFGSEVRPESNFPFSPLAGSLFDAVEYSRQERRFALDWTFHAANPETLRFFHEAFPHCETFFLSPELSETTVRKLALFAAQNEEFPQVGLPIFGFLYGMFTRKTLFDVPFQRLWNQDGRPVYVTRNSDSENPLETTGSRVYYGNRMDISRRLHASPIPGLSELRLDFTLETPEETEKIVRLVLTRGWIQETPFSYGFEKGIF
;
A
#
# COMPACT_ATOMS: atom_id res chain seq x y z
N LEU A 1 25.87 -2.95 -6.42
CA LEU A 1 24.72 -3.87 -6.60
C LEU A 1 25.15 -5.32 -6.40
N GLU A 2 26.24 -5.77 -7.04
CA GLU A 2 26.76 -7.15 -6.95
C GLU A 2 27.14 -7.57 -5.51
N ALA A 3 27.78 -6.69 -4.74
CA ALA A 3 28.13 -6.95 -3.33
C ALA A 3 26.89 -7.10 -2.39
N LEU A 4 25.73 -6.59 -2.80
CA LEU A 4 24.47 -6.74 -2.07
C LEU A 4 23.78 -8.06 -2.43
N GLN A 5 23.87 -8.47 -3.70
CA GLN A 5 23.43 -9.78 -4.18
C GLN A 5 24.19 -10.93 -3.50
N GLU A 6 25.52 -10.82 -3.38
CA GLU A 6 26.33 -11.85 -2.70
C GLU A 6 25.97 -12.02 -1.22
N LYS A 7 25.75 -10.92 -0.48
CA LYS A 7 25.34 -10.98 0.94
C LYS A 7 23.94 -11.55 1.15
N VAL A 8 23.02 -11.32 0.21
CA VAL A 8 21.65 -11.89 0.28
C VAL A 8 21.65 -13.38 -0.07
N LEU A 9 22.51 -13.81 -1.00
CA LEU A 9 22.66 -15.21 -1.41
C LEU A 9 23.41 -16.07 -0.39
N GLN A 10 24.28 -15.48 0.43
CA GLN A 10 25.05 -16.19 1.46
C GLN A 10 24.34 -16.30 2.83
N ALA A 11 23.15 -15.71 2.98
CA ALA A 11 22.36 -15.90 4.19
C ALA A 11 21.96 -17.38 4.28
N PRO A 12 22.23 -18.08 5.40
CA PRO A 12 21.83 -19.47 5.55
C PRO A 12 20.30 -19.55 5.53
N VAL A 13 19.75 -19.92 4.37
CA VAL A 13 18.35 -20.29 4.25
C VAL A 13 18.18 -21.53 5.10
N ARG A 14 17.65 -21.35 6.32
CA ARG A 14 17.07 -22.48 7.06
C ARG A 14 16.04 -23.08 6.11
N SER A 15 16.34 -24.25 5.55
CA SER A 15 15.46 -24.94 4.64
C SER A 15 14.20 -25.35 5.40
N VAL A 16 13.22 -24.46 5.46
CA VAL A 16 11.87 -24.81 5.88
C VAL A 16 11.38 -25.84 4.87
N PRO A 17 11.01 -27.06 5.27
CA PRO A 17 10.54 -28.06 4.33
C PRO A 17 9.39 -27.48 3.50
N LYS A 18 9.49 -27.54 2.17
CA LYS A 18 8.40 -27.21 1.22
C LYS A 18 6.99 -27.67 1.68
N PRO A 19 6.80 -28.83 2.35
CA PRO A 19 5.47 -29.23 2.85
C PRO A 19 4.87 -28.34 3.95
N GLU A 20 5.66 -27.66 4.78
CA GLU A 20 5.11 -26.81 5.86
C GLU A 20 4.58 -25.47 5.33
N ILE A 21 5.30 -24.84 4.40
CA ILE A 21 4.87 -23.59 3.76
C ILE A 21 3.57 -23.80 2.99
N ALA A 22 3.43 -24.96 2.33
CA ALA A 22 2.24 -25.28 1.56
C ALA A 22 0.96 -25.37 2.43
N ARG A 23 1.10 -25.66 3.74
CA ARG A 23 -0.03 -25.67 4.68
C ARG A 23 -0.47 -24.26 5.11
N LEU A 24 0.40 -23.26 4.97
CA LEU A 24 0.08 -21.85 5.22
C LEU A 24 -0.56 -21.20 4.00
N PHE A 25 0.10 -21.33 2.86
CA PHE A 25 -0.40 -20.80 1.61
C PHE A 25 0.17 -21.61 0.45
N ASN A 26 -0.73 -22.17 -0.36
CA ASN A 26 -0.36 -22.91 -1.56
C ASN A 26 -1.30 -22.54 -2.68
N ARG A 27 -0.80 -21.95 -3.77
CA ARG A 27 -1.57 -21.70 -4.99
C ARG A 27 -0.94 -22.37 -6.22
N GLY A 28 -0.11 -23.40 -5.98
CA GLY A 28 0.82 -23.94 -6.96
C GLY A 28 2.13 -23.15 -6.94
N TYR A 29 3.24 -23.85 -6.79
CA TYR A 29 4.56 -23.24 -6.89
C TYR A 29 4.97 -23.12 -8.35
N SER A 30 5.43 -21.95 -8.75
CA SER A 30 5.97 -21.69 -10.09
C SER A 30 7.36 -21.07 -10.00
N LYS A 31 8.07 -21.02 -11.12
CA LYS A 31 9.35 -20.29 -11.23
C LYS A 31 9.16 -18.76 -11.30
N GLY A 32 7.91 -18.27 -11.28
CA GLY A 32 7.57 -16.85 -11.43
C GLY A 32 7.87 -16.28 -12.82
N TYR A 33 7.52 -15.00 -13.01
CA TYR A 33 7.71 -14.27 -14.27
C TYR A 33 9.18 -14.04 -14.66
N PHE A 34 10.13 -14.28 -13.76
CA PHE A 34 11.53 -13.93 -13.96
C PHE A 34 12.26 -14.82 -14.99
N HIS A 35 11.81 -16.08 -15.16
CA HIS A 35 12.55 -17.07 -15.95
C HIS A 35 11.89 -17.47 -17.28
N ALA A 36 10.56 -17.37 -17.41
CA ALA A 36 9.86 -17.66 -18.66
C ALA A 36 8.43 -17.09 -18.66
N HIS A 37 7.91 -16.82 -19.85
CA HIS A 37 6.51 -16.40 -20.06
C HIS A 37 5.62 -17.63 -20.26
N ASP A 38 5.19 -18.27 -19.17
CA ASP A 38 4.18 -19.33 -19.20
C ASP A 38 2.79 -18.74 -18.83
N PRO A 39 1.85 -18.61 -19.78
CA PRO A 39 0.51 -18.09 -19.51
C PRO A 39 -0.32 -18.99 -18.57
N ASN A 40 0.14 -20.22 -18.30
CA ASN A 40 -0.50 -21.15 -17.38
C ASN A 40 0.11 -21.12 -15.97
N PHE A 41 1.09 -20.24 -15.69
CA PHE A 41 1.74 -20.24 -14.37
C PHE A 41 0.82 -19.69 -13.26
N ILE A 42 -0.09 -18.76 -13.58
CA ILE A 42 -1.10 -18.28 -12.63
C ILE A 42 -2.27 -19.25 -12.64
N ASN A 43 -2.59 -19.82 -11.49
CA ASN A 43 -3.79 -20.61 -11.33
C ASN A 43 -5.04 -19.74 -11.56
N ALA A 44 -5.70 -19.95 -12.71
CA ALA A 44 -6.91 -19.25 -13.12
C ALA A 44 -8.17 -19.78 -12.44
N ALA A 45 -8.14 -20.99 -11.87
CA ALA A 45 -9.31 -21.63 -11.27
C ALA A 45 -9.56 -21.17 -9.82
N PHE A 46 -8.54 -20.64 -9.14
CA PHE A 46 -8.65 -20.20 -7.75
C PHE A 46 -7.98 -18.84 -7.56
N SER A 47 -8.70 -17.85 -7.03
CA SER A 47 -8.15 -16.57 -6.58
C SER A 47 -7.46 -16.64 -5.20
N ALA A 48 -7.74 -17.71 -4.43
CA ALA A 48 -7.26 -17.96 -3.06
C ALA A 48 -6.30 -19.17 -2.99
N SER A 49 -5.86 -19.54 -1.78
CA SER A 49 -5.05 -20.74 -1.52
C SER A 49 -5.80 -22.01 -1.98
N TRP A 50 -5.14 -22.81 -2.82
CA TRP A 50 -5.55 -24.15 -3.23
C TRP A 50 -5.44 -25.16 -2.08
N GLY A 51 -4.53 -24.94 -1.14
CA GLY A 51 -4.36 -25.79 0.03
C GLY A 51 -3.63 -27.11 -0.25
N VAL A 52 -3.79 -28.09 0.65
CA VAL A 52 -3.13 -29.41 0.59
C VAL A 52 -4.18 -30.51 0.67
N LYS A 53 -4.04 -31.58 -0.13
CA LYS A 53 -4.96 -32.73 -0.09
C LYS A 53 -4.93 -33.37 1.30
N VAL A 54 -6.09 -33.48 1.95
CA VAL A 54 -6.26 -34.11 3.27
C VAL A 54 -7.20 -35.30 3.27
N GLY A 55 -8.00 -35.50 2.22
CA GLY A 55 -8.86 -36.69 2.14
C GLY A 55 -9.28 -37.09 0.72
N GLU A 56 -9.74 -38.33 0.60
CA GLU A 56 -10.40 -38.88 -0.59
C GLU A 56 -11.83 -39.25 -0.27
N ILE A 57 -12.74 -38.92 -1.18
CA ILE A 57 -14.17 -39.15 -0.99
C ILE A 57 -14.60 -40.41 -1.74
N ARG A 58 -15.20 -41.36 -1.03
CA ARG A 58 -15.85 -42.56 -1.61
C ARG A 58 -17.23 -42.71 -1.00
N GLU A 59 -18.25 -42.91 -1.83
CA GLU A 59 -19.62 -43.16 -1.35
C GLU A 59 -20.11 -42.14 -0.32
N ARG A 60 -19.75 -40.85 -0.53
CA ARG A 60 -20.03 -39.70 0.36
C ARG A 60 -19.35 -39.74 1.74
N LYS A 61 -18.43 -40.69 1.98
CA LYS A 61 -17.56 -40.75 3.15
C LYS A 61 -16.15 -40.25 2.80
N ILE A 62 -15.47 -39.66 3.77
CA ILE A 62 -14.13 -39.11 3.57
C ILE A 62 -13.10 -40.03 4.23
N ARG A 63 -12.17 -40.57 3.44
CA ARG A 63 -10.98 -41.23 3.96
C ARG A 63 -9.85 -40.24 4.08
N LEU A 64 -9.39 -40.01 5.30
CA LEU A 64 -8.33 -39.05 5.58
C LEU A 64 -6.95 -39.55 5.12
N THR A 65 -6.22 -38.69 4.43
CA THR A 65 -4.82 -38.90 4.00
C THR A 65 -3.82 -38.13 4.86
N GLU A 66 -4.30 -37.13 5.60
CA GLU A 66 -3.62 -36.43 6.69
C GLU A 66 -4.58 -36.27 7.88
N PRO A 67 -4.09 -36.02 9.10
CA PRO A 67 -4.97 -35.68 10.23
C PRO A 67 -5.83 -34.45 9.92
N LEU A 68 -7.06 -34.44 10.44
CA LEU A 68 -8.00 -33.33 10.31
C LEU A 68 -8.45 -32.89 11.70
N ARG A 69 -8.51 -31.58 11.95
CA ARG A 69 -8.82 -31.01 13.26
C ARG A 69 -9.98 -30.03 13.19
N ASN A 70 -10.66 -29.85 14.32
CA ASN A 70 -11.62 -28.77 14.46
C ASN A 70 -10.94 -27.40 14.26
N GLY A 71 -11.60 -26.53 13.51
CA GLY A 71 -11.12 -25.23 13.08
C GLY A 71 -10.36 -25.24 11.75
N ASP A 72 -10.00 -26.41 11.19
CA ASP A 72 -9.37 -26.46 9.86
C ASP A 72 -10.37 -26.00 8.78
N GLY A 73 -9.88 -25.17 7.85
CA GLY A 73 -10.66 -24.76 6.67
C GLY A 73 -10.42 -25.76 5.54
N VAL A 74 -11.49 -26.34 4.99
CA VAL A 74 -11.42 -27.37 3.94
C VAL A 74 -12.28 -27.00 2.72
N VAL A 75 -11.91 -27.53 1.56
CA VAL A 75 -12.65 -27.39 0.30
C VAL A 75 -12.84 -28.75 -0.37
N PHE A 76 -14.02 -28.94 -0.94
CA PHE A 76 -14.40 -30.11 -1.72
C PHE A 76 -14.09 -29.86 -3.19
N LEU A 77 -13.30 -30.76 -3.79
CA LEU A 77 -12.92 -30.68 -5.20
C LEU A 77 -13.44 -31.90 -5.98
N ASP A 78 -13.79 -31.69 -7.25
CA ASP A 78 -14.13 -32.77 -8.17
C ASP A 78 -12.88 -33.49 -8.75
N ARG A 79 -13.09 -34.41 -9.71
CA ARG A 79 -12.00 -35.14 -10.37
C ARG A 79 -11.06 -34.23 -11.18
N ASN A 80 -11.56 -33.10 -11.65
CA ASN A 80 -10.84 -32.09 -12.43
C ASN A 80 -10.28 -30.97 -11.55
N LEU A 81 -10.29 -31.16 -10.22
CA LEU A 81 -9.81 -30.21 -9.22
C LEU A 81 -10.58 -28.88 -9.20
N GLN A 82 -11.82 -28.86 -9.70
CA GLN A 82 -12.69 -27.69 -9.61
C GLN A 82 -13.35 -27.60 -8.22
N LYS A 83 -13.45 -26.38 -7.69
CA LYS A 83 -14.09 -26.13 -6.40
C LYS A 83 -15.58 -26.42 -6.48
N LEU A 84 -16.08 -27.26 -5.59
CA LEU A 84 -17.50 -27.52 -5.43
C LEU A 84 -18.08 -26.77 -4.23
N ASP A 85 -17.40 -26.86 -3.09
CA ASP A 85 -17.85 -26.25 -1.83
C ASP A 85 -16.69 -26.08 -0.83
N GLY A 86 -16.90 -25.39 0.28
CA GLY A 86 -15.94 -25.22 1.37
C GLY A 86 -16.58 -25.13 2.74
N LEU A 87 -15.81 -25.47 3.77
CA LEU A 87 -16.27 -25.60 5.15
C LEU A 87 -15.15 -25.25 6.13
N ASN A 88 -15.48 -24.62 7.26
CA ASN A 88 -14.62 -24.62 8.44
C ASN A 88 -15.09 -25.75 9.35
N VAL A 89 -14.23 -26.74 9.59
CA VAL A 89 -14.60 -27.97 10.29
C VAL A 89 -14.95 -27.66 11.76
N GLY A 90 -16.22 -27.72 12.12
CA GLY A 90 -16.69 -27.58 13.50
C GLY A 90 -16.69 -28.91 14.27
N GLN A 91 -17.14 -29.98 13.62
CA GLN A 91 -17.23 -31.34 14.20
C GLN A 91 -16.75 -32.42 13.23
N ILE A 92 -16.08 -33.44 13.76
CA ILE A 92 -15.61 -34.61 13.01
C ILE A 92 -16.16 -35.87 13.67
N GLN A 93 -16.95 -36.65 12.94
CA GLN A 93 -17.45 -37.94 13.41
C GLN A 93 -16.64 -39.09 12.77
N LEU A 94 -16.16 -40.03 13.58
CA LEU A 94 -15.51 -41.25 13.10
C LEU A 94 -16.58 -42.25 12.65
N ASP A 95 -16.49 -42.73 11.41
CA ASP A 95 -17.47 -43.67 10.86
C ASP A 95 -17.40 -45.07 11.51
N GLU A 96 -16.23 -45.44 12.03
CA GLU A 96 -16.00 -46.76 12.63
C GLU A 96 -16.64 -46.89 14.02
N THR A 97 -16.60 -45.82 14.82
CA THR A 97 -17.08 -45.81 16.21
C THR A 97 -18.35 -44.99 16.41
N GLY A 98 -18.68 -44.11 15.46
CA GLY A 98 -19.76 -43.12 15.59
C GLY A 98 -19.43 -41.94 16.51
N GLU A 99 -18.23 -41.91 17.09
CA GLU A 99 -17.81 -40.89 18.07
C GLU A 99 -17.45 -39.56 17.41
N VAL A 100 -17.82 -38.44 18.05
CA VAL A 100 -17.41 -37.10 17.63
C VAL A 100 -16.11 -36.73 18.33
N VAL A 101 -15.05 -36.49 17.54
CA VAL A 101 -13.70 -36.22 18.03
C VAL A 101 -13.23 -34.82 17.61
N PRO A 102 -12.38 -34.16 18.41
CA PRO A 102 -11.78 -32.87 18.03
C PRO A 102 -10.67 -32.99 16.98
N GLU A 103 -10.11 -34.19 16.82
CA GLU A 103 -9.06 -34.52 15.85
C GLU A 103 -9.25 -35.96 15.37
N ALA A 104 -9.28 -36.15 14.05
CA ALA A 104 -9.30 -37.46 13.43
C ALA A 104 -7.94 -37.81 12.81
N PRO A 105 -7.42 -39.02 13.06
CA PRO A 105 -6.10 -39.42 12.56
C PRO A 105 -6.11 -39.71 11.06
N ARG A 106 -4.92 -39.68 10.46
CA ARG A 106 -4.70 -40.16 9.09
C ARG A 106 -5.21 -41.60 8.94
N GLY A 107 -5.90 -41.87 7.84
CA GLY A 107 -6.42 -43.19 7.49
C GLY A 107 -7.85 -43.44 7.93
N ALA A 108 -8.38 -42.65 8.88
CA ALA A 108 -9.74 -42.77 9.38
C ALA A 108 -10.79 -42.42 8.32
N TRP A 109 -11.94 -43.07 8.43
CA TRP A 109 -13.15 -42.68 7.73
C TRP A 109 -13.95 -41.73 8.59
N VAL A 110 -14.29 -40.57 8.02
CA VAL A 110 -14.98 -39.51 8.73
C VAL A 110 -16.17 -38.97 7.97
N THR A 111 -17.16 -38.53 8.76
CA THR A 111 -18.29 -37.73 8.32
C THR A 111 -18.18 -36.33 8.95
N LEU A 112 -18.40 -35.30 8.15
CA LEU A 112 -18.39 -33.90 8.58
C LEU A 112 -19.83 -33.40 8.75
N GLU A 113 -19.98 -32.26 9.44
CA GLU A 113 -21.27 -31.62 9.74
C GLU A 113 -22.09 -31.19 8.52
N VAL A 114 -21.48 -31.17 7.33
CA VAL A 114 -22.14 -30.80 6.06
C VAL A 114 -22.06 -31.98 5.09
N PRO A 115 -23.15 -32.32 4.36
CA PRO A 115 -23.13 -33.43 3.43
C PRO A 115 -22.11 -33.21 2.30
N VAL A 116 -21.39 -34.28 1.96
CA VAL A 116 -20.39 -34.24 0.90
C VAL A 116 -21.08 -34.01 -0.47
N PRO A 117 -20.66 -33.02 -1.27
CA PRO A 117 -21.24 -32.76 -2.59
C PRO A 117 -21.15 -33.97 -3.52
N SER A 118 -22.18 -34.18 -4.36
CA SER A 118 -22.33 -35.39 -5.18
C SER A 118 -21.17 -35.68 -6.15
N LYS A 119 -20.50 -34.63 -6.65
CA LYS A 119 -19.35 -34.74 -7.56
C LYS A 119 -17.99 -34.69 -6.85
N ALA A 120 -17.99 -34.54 -5.52
CA ALA A 120 -16.75 -34.37 -4.78
C ALA A 120 -15.94 -35.66 -4.78
N ARG A 121 -14.65 -35.53 -5.09
CA ARG A 121 -13.69 -36.62 -5.11
C ARG A 121 -12.57 -36.44 -4.09
N PHE A 122 -12.19 -35.20 -3.81
CA PHE A 122 -11.09 -34.88 -2.92
C PHE A 122 -11.49 -33.82 -1.89
N LEU A 123 -10.87 -33.92 -0.71
CA LEU A 123 -10.93 -32.90 0.33
C LEU A 123 -9.55 -32.28 0.47
N TYR A 124 -9.47 -30.95 0.38
CA TYR A 124 -8.23 -30.19 0.52
C TYR A 124 -8.35 -29.25 1.72
N ARG A 125 -7.29 -29.11 2.51
CA ARG A 125 -7.18 -28.16 3.61
C ARG A 125 -6.56 -26.87 3.11
N THR A 126 -7.33 -25.79 3.22
CA THR A 126 -6.97 -24.42 2.82
C THR A 126 -6.52 -23.56 3.99
N PHE A 127 -6.84 -23.96 5.23
CA PHE A 127 -6.38 -23.33 6.45
C PHE A 127 -6.06 -24.41 7.50
N ASP A 128 -4.83 -24.43 8.00
CA ASP A 128 -4.39 -25.32 9.08
C ASP A 128 -4.40 -24.55 10.41
N HIS A 129 -5.42 -24.80 11.21
CA HIS A 129 -5.67 -24.04 12.43
C HIS A 129 -4.64 -24.33 13.53
N ALA A 130 -4.09 -25.53 13.56
CA ALA A 130 -3.04 -25.89 14.51
C ALA A 130 -1.73 -25.16 14.20
N LEU A 131 -1.35 -25.14 12.91
CA LEU A 131 -0.17 -24.44 12.44
C LEU A 131 -0.28 -22.93 12.64
N ASP A 132 -1.44 -22.33 12.32
CA ASP A 132 -1.70 -20.91 12.54
C ASP A 132 -1.59 -20.52 14.02
N ARG A 133 -2.19 -21.32 14.93
CA ARG A 133 -2.04 -21.13 16.38
C ARG A 133 -0.59 -21.24 16.83
N GLN A 134 0.15 -22.22 16.32
CA GLN A 134 1.57 -22.38 16.64
C GLN A 134 2.35 -21.13 16.23
N ILE A 135 2.24 -20.69 14.98
CA ILE A 135 2.93 -19.51 14.45
C ILE A 135 2.53 -18.26 15.25
N THR A 136 1.25 -18.06 15.49
CA THR A 136 0.76 -16.93 16.29
C THR A 136 1.35 -16.94 17.70
N SER A 137 1.45 -18.12 18.33
CA SER A 137 2.06 -18.26 19.65
C SER A 137 3.57 -18.01 19.64
N GLU A 138 4.27 -18.50 18.61
CA GLU A 138 5.69 -18.28 18.42
C GLU A 138 5.98 -16.80 18.14
N MET A 139 5.19 -16.13 17.30
CA MET A 139 5.30 -14.69 17.05
C MET A 139 5.09 -13.87 18.32
N LYS A 140 4.15 -14.26 19.19
CA LYS A 140 3.96 -13.61 20.50
C LYS A 140 5.18 -13.81 21.41
N ARG A 141 5.77 -15.01 21.44
CA ARG A 141 6.99 -15.32 22.21
C ARG A 141 8.25 -14.66 21.62
N ALA A 142 8.31 -14.54 20.30
CA ALA A 142 9.42 -13.99 19.54
C ALA A 142 9.37 -12.47 19.38
N ARG A 143 8.40 -11.78 20.03
CA ARG A 143 8.48 -10.31 20.20
C ARG A 143 9.77 -10.01 20.96
N ARG A 144 10.82 -9.67 20.20
CA ARG A 144 12.12 -9.27 20.73
C ARG A 144 11.88 -8.02 21.57
N ARG A 145 11.81 -8.20 22.89
CA ARG A 145 11.71 -7.09 23.82
C ARG A 145 13.06 -6.39 23.89
N THR A 146 13.02 -5.07 23.89
CA THR A 146 14.24 -4.27 24.05
C THR A 146 14.59 -4.23 25.55
N PRO A 147 15.81 -4.64 25.93
CA PRO A 147 16.24 -4.57 27.32
C PRO A 147 16.33 -3.10 27.77
N LEU A 148 15.81 -2.82 28.97
CA LEU A 148 15.83 -1.51 29.60
C LEU A 148 16.70 -1.53 30.85
N SER A 149 17.43 -0.44 31.07
CA SER A 149 17.93 -0.08 32.40
C SER A 149 16.87 0.75 33.13
N ALA A 150 16.78 0.59 34.44
CA ALA A 150 15.86 1.36 35.28
C ALA A 150 16.58 2.05 36.43
N ARG A 151 16.14 3.25 36.77
CA ARG A 151 16.53 3.91 38.02
C ARG A 151 15.28 4.36 38.76
N LEU A 152 15.15 3.93 40.00
CA LEU A 152 14.12 4.39 40.93
C LEU A 152 14.76 5.26 42.00
N THR A 153 14.24 6.47 42.17
CA THR A 153 14.60 7.36 43.28
C THR A 153 13.38 7.58 44.17
N ALA A 154 13.47 7.22 45.45
CA ALA A 154 12.37 7.29 46.41
C ALA A 154 12.89 7.71 47.80
N ARG A 155 12.93 9.02 48.05
CA ARG A 155 13.37 9.61 49.31
C ARG A 155 12.22 10.34 50.01
N VAL A 156 12.15 10.23 51.32
CA VAL A 156 11.14 10.91 52.13
C VAL A 156 11.28 12.43 51.97
N GLY A 157 10.16 13.13 51.73
CA GLY A 157 10.16 14.58 51.49
C GLY A 157 10.56 14.99 50.07
N GLU A 158 10.95 14.06 49.20
CA GLU A 158 11.24 14.29 47.79
C GLU A 158 10.18 13.62 46.89
N ARG A 159 10.09 14.08 45.64
CA ARG A 159 9.25 13.43 44.63
C ARG A 159 9.86 12.11 44.20
N MET A 160 9.03 11.07 44.12
CA MET A 160 9.44 9.78 43.61
C MET A 160 9.68 9.88 42.10
N GLU A 161 10.73 9.22 41.61
CA GLU A 161 11.11 9.26 40.20
C GLU A 161 11.41 7.85 39.67
N VAL A 162 10.88 7.54 38.48
CA VAL A 162 11.26 6.36 37.70
C VAL A 162 11.85 6.81 36.37
N GLU A 163 13.12 6.47 36.14
CA GLU A 163 13.80 6.64 34.86
C GLU A 163 13.93 5.28 34.16
N PHE A 164 13.57 5.22 32.88
CA PHE A 164 13.88 4.11 31.99
C PHE A 164 14.79 4.55 30.86
N SER A 165 15.73 3.69 30.50
CA SER A 165 16.63 3.91 29.35
C SER A 165 16.80 2.66 28.50
N ALA A 166 16.85 2.86 27.19
CA ALA A 166 17.05 1.81 26.19
C ALA A 166 18.17 2.18 25.23
N GLU A 167 18.91 1.19 24.74
CA GLU A 167 19.83 1.37 23.62
C GLU A 167 19.16 1.00 22.31
N ILE A 168 18.97 1.99 21.44
CA ILE A 168 18.35 1.85 20.12
C ILE A 168 19.35 2.31 19.07
N HIS A 169 19.80 1.39 18.21
CA HIS A 169 20.71 1.69 17.09
C HIS A 169 21.98 2.45 17.53
N GLY A 170 22.56 2.09 18.69
CA GLY A 170 23.76 2.73 19.25
C GLY A 170 23.52 4.08 19.95
N LYS A 171 22.26 4.50 20.13
CA LYS A 171 21.88 5.70 20.89
C LYS A 171 21.09 5.32 22.14
N THR A 172 21.37 5.97 23.26
CA THR A 172 20.58 5.80 24.49
C THR A 172 19.40 6.76 24.49
N VAL A 173 18.18 6.23 24.56
CA VAL A 173 16.96 7.01 24.74
C VAL A 173 16.52 6.88 26.19
N ARG A 174 16.08 7.98 26.82
CA ARG A 174 15.69 8.03 28.23
C ARG A 174 14.34 8.72 28.44
N ALA A 175 13.56 8.20 29.36
CA ALA A 175 12.32 8.80 29.82
C ALA A 175 12.23 8.76 31.34
N VAL A 176 11.65 9.80 31.92
CA VAL A 176 11.54 9.99 33.36
C VAL A 176 10.09 10.34 33.68
N SER A 177 9.51 9.65 34.64
CA SER A 177 8.22 10.03 35.26
C SER A 177 8.45 10.34 36.74
N ARG A 178 7.72 11.34 37.25
CA ARG A 178 7.85 11.86 38.63
C ARG A 178 6.49 11.96 39.30
N SER A 179 6.41 11.65 40.59
CA SER A 179 5.22 11.91 41.38
C SER A 179 4.95 13.41 41.51
N ILE A 180 3.68 13.79 41.58
CA ILE A 180 3.26 15.19 41.76
C ILE A 180 3.59 15.64 43.19
N GLU A 181 3.26 14.80 44.16
CA GLU A 181 3.47 15.04 45.58
C GLU A 181 4.75 14.37 46.09
N PRO A 182 5.45 14.96 47.07
CA PRO A 182 6.56 14.31 47.76
C PRO A 182 6.12 13.04 48.50
N LEU A 183 7.02 12.08 48.65
CA LEU A 183 6.79 10.90 49.47
C LEU A 183 6.62 11.32 50.94
N ALA A 184 5.46 10.99 51.50
CA ALA A 184 5.16 11.23 52.91
C ALA A 184 5.84 10.20 53.83
N VAL A 185 6.10 10.61 55.07
CA VAL A 185 6.51 9.70 56.15
C VAL A 185 5.35 8.74 56.41
N SER A 186 5.57 7.44 56.28
CA SER A 186 4.55 6.42 56.50
C SER A 186 4.89 5.58 57.73
N GLN A 187 3.89 5.26 58.53
CA GLN A 187 4.01 4.39 59.72
C GLN A 187 3.89 2.89 59.37
N LYS A 188 3.86 2.51 58.08
CA LYS A 188 3.74 1.12 57.63
C LYS A 188 5.08 0.58 57.15
N HIS A 189 5.25 -0.74 57.32
CA HIS A 189 6.47 -1.50 57.08
C HIS A 189 7.24 -1.10 55.78
N PRO A 190 8.58 -1.08 55.81
CA PRO A 190 9.43 -0.77 54.66
C PRO A 190 9.12 -1.64 53.43
N THR A 191 9.24 -1.06 52.23
CA THR A 191 9.11 -1.82 50.98
C THR A 191 10.41 -2.56 50.68
N GLU A 192 10.34 -3.88 50.52
CA GLU A 192 11.52 -4.68 50.19
C GLU A 192 12.03 -4.41 48.77
N LYS A 193 13.36 -4.46 48.60
CA LYS A 193 14.03 -4.29 47.31
C LYS A 193 13.47 -5.21 46.22
N ALA A 194 13.16 -6.46 46.56
CA ALA A 194 12.61 -7.44 45.63
C ALA A 194 11.22 -7.03 45.12
N ALA A 195 10.39 -6.43 45.97
CA ALA A 195 9.05 -5.95 45.59
C ALA A 195 9.11 -4.74 44.65
N LEU A 196 10.12 -3.86 44.80
CA LEU A 196 10.34 -2.74 43.89
C LEU A 196 10.81 -3.20 42.51
N LEU A 197 11.74 -4.17 42.47
CA LEU A 197 12.21 -4.77 41.21
C LEU A 197 11.08 -5.47 40.46
N ASP A 198 10.28 -6.29 41.15
CA ASP A 198 9.10 -6.95 40.57
C ASP A 198 8.07 -5.91 40.10
N GLY A 199 7.85 -4.84 40.85
CA GLY A 199 6.99 -3.73 40.44
C GLY A 199 7.45 -3.09 39.13
N LEU A 200 8.75 -2.82 38.98
CA LEU A 200 9.35 -2.22 37.79
C LEU A 200 9.38 -3.18 36.58
N SER A 201 9.55 -4.48 36.81
CA SER A 201 9.69 -5.50 35.74
C SER A 201 8.37 -5.83 35.04
N ARG A 202 7.22 -5.51 35.65
CA ARG A 202 5.85 -5.76 35.14
C ARG A 202 5.46 -4.83 33.98
N LEU A 203 6.25 -4.86 32.91
CA LEU A 203 6.10 -4.01 31.72
C LEU A 203 4.97 -4.43 30.76
N GLY A 204 4.20 -5.48 31.06
CA GLY A 204 2.98 -5.85 30.34
C GLY A 204 3.20 -6.11 28.85
N GLU A 205 2.36 -5.51 28.01
CA GLU A 205 2.38 -5.59 26.53
C GLU A 205 3.37 -4.63 25.86
N THR A 206 4.11 -3.82 26.62
CA THR A 206 5.11 -2.90 26.04
C THR A 206 6.22 -3.69 25.31
N PRO A 207 6.90 -3.08 24.32
CA PRO A 207 8.00 -3.72 23.59
C PRO A 207 9.30 -3.87 24.42
N PHE A 208 9.21 -3.77 25.75
CA PHE A 208 10.34 -3.63 26.65
C PHE A 208 10.43 -4.77 27.68
N SER A 209 11.65 -5.04 28.13
CA SER A 209 11.95 -5.96 29.25
C SER A 209 12.98 -5.33 30.16
N LEU A 210 12.78 -5.40 31.48
CA LEU A 210 13.76 -4.89 32.44
C LEU A 210 15.00 -5.80 32.48
N ASP A 211 16.20 -5.22 32.31
CA ASP A 211 17.45 -5.90 32.66
C ASP A 211 17.72 -5.65 34.14
N GLU A 212 17.43 -6.64 34.98
CA GLU A 212 17.58 -6.55 36.45
C GLU A 212 19.01 -6.19 36.88
N LYS A 213 20.03 -6.54 36.07
CA LYS A 213 21.43 -6.20 36.35
C LYS A 213 21.72 -4.70 36.17
N ARG A 214 20.84 -3.99 35.45
CA ARG A 214 20.92 -2.55 35.18
C ARG A 214 19.81 -1.77 35.88
N ALA A 215 19.23 -2.35 36.94
CA ALA A 215 18.26 -1.68 37.79
C ALA A 215 18.94 -1.06 39.02
N GLU A 216 18.91 0.26 39.10
CA GLU A 216 19.44 1.05 40.23
C GLU A 216 18.27 1.51 41.11
N LEU A 217 18.36 1.25 42.41
CA LEU A 217 17.33 1.63 43.38
C LEU A 217 17.96 2.52 44.45
N ASP A 218 17.64 3.81 44.43
CA ASP A 218 18.00 4.80 45.44
C ASP A 218 16.77 5.10 46.29
N PHE A 219 16.65 4.40 47.42
CA PHE A 219 15.52 4.56 48.33
C PHE A 219 15.98 4.59 49.79
N ALA A 220 15.35 5.42 50.61
CA ALA A 220 15.63 5.45 52.04
C ALA A 220 15.08 4.17 52.70
N PRO A 221 15.79 3.54 53.67
CA PRO A 221 15.35 2.31 54.32
C PRO A 221 13.96 2.38 54.99
N ASP A 222 13.51 3.58 55.31
CA ASP A 222 12.26 3.97 55.95
C ASP A 222 11.22 4.55 54.97
N ALA A 223 11.55 4.70 53.69
CA ALA A 223 10.62 5.21 52.67
C ALA A 223 9.58 4.13 52.29
N PHE A 224 8.30 4.46 52.44
CA PHE A 224 7.20 3.64 51.93
C PHE A 224 6.85 4.02 50.50
N VAL A 225 6.91 3.06 49.58
CA VAL A 225 6.55 3.28 48.17
C VAL A 225 5.16 2.68 47.89
N PRO A 226 4.13 3.50 47.62
CA PRO A 226 2.81 2.98 47.26
C PRO A 226 2.87 2.21 45.94
N ARG A 227 2.35 0.97 45.92
CA ARG A 227 2.31 0.12 44.72
C ARG A 227 1.55 0.77 43.56
N SER A 228 0.47 1.50 43.84
CA SER A 228 -0.29 2.24 42.84
C SER A 228 0.56 3.34 42.18
N LEU A 229 1.33 4.08 42.98
CA LEU A 229 2.23 5.12 42.49
C LEU A 229 3.36 4.53 41.64
N LEU A 230 4.01 3.46 42.10
CA LEU A 230 5.04 2.77 41.32
C LEU A 230 4.50 2.27 39.97
N ASN A 231 3.29 1.68 39.96
CA ASN A 231 2.66 1.21 38.73
C ASN A 231 2.36 2.35 37.76
N GLN A 232 1.87 3.49 38.27
CA GLN A 232 1.59 4.67 37.47
C GLN A 232 2.89 5.23 36.86
N LEU A 233 3.90 5.54 37.67
CA LEU A 233 5.16 6.11 37.19
C LEU A 233 5.87 5.19 36.19
N ARG A 234 5.81 3.87 36.42
CA ARG A 234 6.31 2.86 35.48
C ARG A 234 5.59 2.92 34.13
N GLN A 235 4.25 2.99 34.12
CA GLN A 235 3.47 3.05 32.89
C GLN A 235 3.77 4.34 32.11
N GLU A 236 3.83 5.47 32.80
CA GLU A 236 4.15 6.77 32.20
C GLU A 236 5.57 6.80 31.62
N ALA A 237 6.57 6.34 32.37
CA ALA A 237 7.96 6.28 31.90
C ALA A 237 8.11 5.34 30.68
N ALA A 238 7.42 4.20 30.68
CA ALA A 238 7.44 3.28 29.54
C ALA A 238 6.77 3.88 28.29
N ALA A 239 5.62 4.55 28.46
CA ALA A 239 4.91 5.19 27.36
C ALA A 239 5.71 6.36 26.76
N GLU A 240 6.32 7.19 27.60
CA GLU A 240 7.15 8.30 27.15
C GLU A 240 8.44 7.80 26.47
N LEU A 241 9.04 6.70 26.96
CA LEU A 241 10.19 6.08 26.30
C LEU A 241 9.83 5.58 24.90
N GLU A 242 8.70 4.87 24.77
CA GLU A 242 8.19 4.41 23.49
C GLU A 242 7.94 5.58 22.53
N ARG A 243 7.29 6.64 23.01
CA ARG A 243 7.05 7.86 22.23
C ARG A 243 8.35 8.47 21.72
N LYS A 244 9.35 8.66 22.59
CA LYS A 244 10.66 9.24 22.19
C LYS A 244 11.40 8.37 21.18
N ILE A 245 11.31 7.04 21.32
CA ILE A 245 11.90 6.11 20.36
C ILE A 245 11.20 6.24 19.00
N ILE A 246 9.86 6.27 18.96
CA ILE A 246 9.10 6.47 17.73
C ILE A 246 9.43 7.81 17.09
N GLU A 247 9.43 8.90 17.85
CA GLU A 247 9.78 10.24 17.37
C GLU A 247 11.21 10.31 16.82
N GLY A 248 12.19 9.68 17.49
CA GLY A 248 13.57 9.62 17.02
C GLY A 248 13.78 8.71 15.79
N MET A 249 12.88 7.75 15.55
CA MET A 249 12.87 6.92 14.34
C MET A 249 12.10 7.54 13.19
N LYS A 250 11.34 8.63 13.41
CA LYS A 250 10.75 9.38 12.30
C LYS A 250 11.89 9.87 11.43
N ARG A 251 11.89 9.42 10.18
CA ARG A 251 12.86 9.88 9.19
C ARG A 251 12.71 11.39 9.10
N THR A 252 13.81 12.09 9.33
CA THR A 252 13.93 13.49 8.96
C THR A 252 13.63 13.56 7.46
N PRO A 253 12.56 14.24 7.04
CA PRO A 253 12.26 14.35 5.63
C PRO A 253 13.45 15.02 4.92
N VAL A 254 13.80 14.51 3.74
CA VAL A 254 15.07 14.77 3.04
C VAL A 254 15.32 16.28 2.85
N PHE A 255 14.27 17.11 2.87
CA PHE A 255 14.36 18.57 2.83
C PHE A 255 15.10 19.23 4.01
N LEU A 256 15.20 18.60 5.18
CA LEU A 256 15.98 19.13 6.31
C LEU A 256 17.45 18.70 6.27
N LEU A 257 17.77 17.58 5.63
CA LEU A 257 19.14 17.03 5.58
C LEU A 257 20.04 17.77 4.59
N ARG A 258 19.51 18.20 3.43
CA ARG A 258 20.30 18.94 2.42
C ARG A 258 20.57 20.41 2.76
N ARG A 259 19.83 21.01 3.70
CA ARG A 259 20.10 22.39 4.17
C ARG A 259 21.30 22.45 5.14
N SER A 260 21.48 21.41 5.94
CA SER A 260 22.56 21.34 6.93
C SER A 260 23.97 21.27 6.32
N GLU A 261 24.11 20.81 5.07
CA GLU A 261 25.43 20.69 4.42
C GLU A 261 25.81 21.92 3.60
N LYS A 262 24.86 22.81 3.29
CA LYS A 262 25.15 24.04 2.53
C LYS A 262 24.98 25.35 3.31
N ASP A 263 24.16 25.38 4.36
CA ASP A 263 23.88 26.62 5.09
C ASP A 263 24.24 26.46 6.58
N GLY A 264 25.47 26.84 6.92
CA GLY A 264 25.93 27.01 8.30
C GLY A 264 25.32 28.22 9.02
N SER A 265 24.03 28.52 8.80
CA SER A 265 23.35 29.65 9.42
C SER A 265 21.88 29.33 9.69
N GLY A 266 21.55 29.25 10.98
CA GLY A 266 20.25 29.66 11.53
C GLY A 266 19.02 28.84 11.16
N GLU A 267 18.33 28.35 12.19
CA GLU A 267 16.97 27.84 12.10
C GLU A 267 15.99 28.91 11.58
N GLU A 268 15.86 29.04 10.26
CA GLU A 268 14.68 29.65 9.66
C GLU A 268 13.78 28.53 9.12
N ARG A 269 12.67 28.28 9.86
CA ARG A 269 11.49 27.60 9.33
C ARG A 269 11.21 28.19 7.95
N PRO A 270 10.96 27.39 6.89
CA PRO A 270 10.67 27.94 5.58
C PRO A 270 9.48 28.87 5.71
N THR A 271 9.74 30.17 5.66
CA THR A 271 8.73 31.16 5.35
C THR A 271 8.22 30.72 3.99
N GLN A 272 6.95 30.30 3.95
CA GLN A 272 6.28 30.01 2.70
C GLN A 272 6.45 31.26 1.84
N LYS A 273 7.25 31.18 0.77
CA LYS A 273 7.31 32.27 -0.19
C LYS A 273 5.87 32.46 -0.67
N PRO A 274 5.25 33.63 -0.49
CA PRO A 274 3.94 33.87 -1.06
C PRO A 274 4.06 33.66 -2.58
N LEU A 275 3.06 33.02 -3.19
CA LEU A 275 3.06 32.94 -4.65
C LEU A 275 3.08 34.37 -5.20
N PRO A 276 3.89 34.65 -6.25
CA PRO A 276 3.78 35.90 -6.98
C PRO A 276 2.32 36.12 -7.42
N GLU A 277 1.79 37.33 -7.28
CA GLU A 277 0.40 37.65 -7.68
C GLU A 277 0.13 37.28 -9.16
N THR A 278 1.16 37.34 -10.00
CA THR A 278 1.13 36.95 -11.41
C THR A 278 0.81 35.47 -11.66
N ASP A 279 1.17 34.58 -10.73
CA ASP A 279 0.91 33.13 -10.84
C ASP A 279 -0.46 32.73 -10.27
N LEU A 280 -1.08 33.61 -9.47
CA LEU A 280 -2.45 33.43 -8.96
C LEU A 280 -3.49 33.70 -10.06
N GLU A 281 -3.17 34.55 -11.03
CA GLU A 281 -4.08 35.00 -12.09
C GLU A 281 -3.91 34.26 -13.43
N ARG A 282 -2.84 33.47 -13.57
CA ARG A 282 -2.55 32.76 -14.81
C ARG A 282 -3.58 31.64 -15.04
N LYS A 283 -4.40 31.78 -16.08
CA LYS A 283 -5.35 30.73 -16.47
C LYS A 283 -4.58 29.49 -16.93
N PRO A 284 -4.97 28.29 -16.50
CA PRO A 284 -4.31 27.07 -16.93
C PRO A 284 -4.53 26.84 -18.43
N THR A 285 -3.52 26.27 -19.08
CA THR A 285 -3.61 25.84 -20.48
C THR A 285 -4.55 24.64 -20.56
N ILE A 286 -5.44 24.59 -21.55
CA ILE A 286 -6.25 23.40 -21.82
C ILE A 286 -5.52 22.55 -22.85
N SER A 287 -5.26 21.29 -22.50
CA SER A 287 -4.65 20.29 -23.39
C SER A 287 -5.54 19.06 -23.54
N ALA A 288 -5.21 18.19 -24.49
CA ALA A 288 -5.94 16.95 -24.71
C ALA A 288 -4.99 15.75 -24.80
N ALA A 289 -5.39 14.61 -24.27
CA ALA A 289 -4.75 13.32 -24.54
C ALA A 289 -5.72 12.44 -25.33
N VAL A 290 -5.25 11.83 -26.42
CA VAL A 290 -6.10 11.10 -27.37
C VAL A 290 -5.55 9.71 -27.68
N GLN A 291 -6.41 8.81 -28.17
CA GLN A 291 -6.03 7.47 -28.63
C GLN A 291 -5.93 7.36 -30.16
N THR A 292 -6.62 8.23 -30.89
CA THR A 292 -6.68 8.20 -32.36
C THR A 292 -6.32 9.54 -32.99
N LEU A 293 -5.88 9.50 -34.24
CA LEU A 293 -5.62 10.67 -35.07
C LEU A 293 -6.90 11.45 -35.34
N ALA A 294 -8.03 10.77 -35.51
CA ALA A 294 -9.32 11.42 -35.70
C ALA A 294 -9.71 12.27 -34.48
N GLN A 295 -9.48 11.78 -33.26
CA GLN A 295 -9.64 12.58 -32.03
C GLN A 295 -8.63 13.74 -31.99
N ALA A 296 -7.38 13.53 -32.40
CA ALA A 296 -6.38 14.60 -32.47
C ALA A 296 -6.82 15.73 -33.41
N GLU A 297 -7.29 15.41 -34.60
CA GLU A 297 -7.79 16.37 -35.58
C GLU A 297 -9.03 17.11 -35.06
N ALA A 298 -9.95 16.41 -34.40
CA ALA A 298 -11.09 17.01 -33.74
C ALA A 298 -10.67 18.05 -32.67
N CYS A 299 -9.68 17.72 -31.82
CA CYS A 299 -9.11 18.65 -30.86
C CYS A 299 -8.48 19.88 -31.54
N ARG A 300 -7.73 19.69 -32.63
CA ARG A 300 -7.12 20.80 -33.39
C ARG A 300 -8.16 21.72 -34.01
N ARG A 301 -9.20 21.17 -34.66
CA ARG A 301 -10.32 21.95 -35.22
C ARG A 301 -11.07 22.76 -34.16
N ALA A 302 -11.15 22.23 -32.94
CA ALA A 302 -11.79 22.91 -31.82
C ALA A 302 -10.89 23.98 -31.15
N GLY A 303 -9.58 24.01 -31.44
CA GLY A 303 -8.65 25.04 -30.97
C GLY A 303 -7.66 24.59 -29.89
N ILE A 304 -7.43 23.29 -29.69
CA ILE A 304 -6.39 22.79 -28.77
C ILE A 304 -5.05 22.68 -29.50
N GLU A 305 -4.04 23.36 -28.97
CA GLU A 305 -2.67 23.35 -29.52
C GLU A 305 -1.83 22.20 -28.95
N LYS A 306 -1.89 21.99 -27.63
CA LYS A 306 -1.11 20.96 -26.93
C LYS A 306 -1.91 19.64 -26.87
N ILE A 307 -1.49 18.67 -27.68
CA ILE A 307 -2.12 17.36 -27.78
C ILE A 307 -1.10 16.26 -27.50
N TYR A 308 -1.44 15.38 -26.57
CA TYR A 308 -0.69 14.19 -26.21
C TYR A 308 -1.34 12.95 -26.81
N ARG A 309 -0.53 11.91 -27.02
CA ARG A 309 -1.05 10.56 -27.20
C ARG A 309 -1.12 9.87 -25.84
N LEU A 310 -2.21 9.16 -25.56
CA LEU A 310 -2.28 8.33 -24.37
C LEU A 310 -1.34 7.13 -24.51
N GLU A 311 -0.25 7.14 -23.74
CA GLU A 311 0.70 6.03 -23.68
C GLU A 311 0.24 4.96 -22.68
N PRO A 312 0.56 3.68 -22.90
CA PRO A 312 0.30 2.65 -21.93
C PRO A 312 1.14 2.86 -20.65
N PRO A 313 0.61 2.53 -19.46
CA PRO A 313 1.36 2.71 -18.21
C PRO A 313 2.53 1.74 -18.06
N VAL A 314 2.60 0.71 -18.91
CA VAL A 314 3.60 -0.36 -18.85
C VAL A 314 4.07 -0.69 -20.26
N HIS A 315 5.39 -0.75 -20.43
CA HIS A 315 6.03 -1.30 -21.61
C HIS A 315 6.57 -2.69 -21.32
N PHE A 316 6.65 -3.50 -22.36
CA PHE A 316 7.20 -4.83 -22.26
C PHE A 316 8.39 -4.95 -23.20
N GLY A 317 9.48 -5.54 -22.71
CA GLY A 317 10.76 -5.57 -23.44
C GLY A 317 10.72 -6.18 -24.84
N SER A 318 9.71 -6.98 -25.18
CA SER A 318 9.54 -7.56 -26.52
C SER A 318 8.91 -6.60 -27.54
N GLU A 319 8.35 -5.47 -27.12
CA GLU A 319 7.51 -4.57 -27.93
C GLU A 319 8.01 -3.12 -27.88
N VAL A 320 9.18 -2.88 -27.29
CA VAL A 320 9.83 -1.57 -27.29
C VAL A 320 10.18 -1.19 -28.73
N ARG A 321 9.42 -0.28 -29.32
CA ARG A 321 9.71 0.28 -30.64
C ARG A 321 10.27 1.69 -30.49
N PRO A 322 11.26 2.07 -31.31
CA PRO A 322 11.65 3.46 -31.46
C PRO A 322 10.44 4.27 -31.93
N GLU A 323 10.40 5.51 -31.46
CA GLU A 323 9.28 6.43 -31.51
C GLU A 323 8.53 6.46 -32.84
N SER A 324 7.22 6.65 -32.75
CA SER A 324 6.42 6.96 -33.92
C SER A 324 6.53 8.47 -34.21
N ASN A 325 6.91 8.85 -35.43
CA ASN A 325 7.05 10.22 -35.97
C ASN A 325 5.73 11.02 -36.00
N PHE A 326 4.98 11.05 -34.90
CA PHE A 326 3.67 11.68 -34.85
C PHE A 326 3.71 13.09 -34.25
N PRO A 327 2.78 13.98 -34.65
CA PRO A 327 2.72 15.37 -34.22
C PRO A 327 2.06 15.53 -32.83
N PHE A 328 2.53 14.76 -31.84
CA PHE A 328 2.06 14.84 -30.46
C PHE A 328 3.14 15.44 -29.57
N SER A 329 2.70 16.17 -28.54
CA SER A 329 3.57 16.56 -27.43
C SER A 329 4.06 15.29 -26.70
N PRO A 330 5.34 15.17 -26.32
CA PRO A 330 5.84 14.00 -25.62
C PRO A 330 5.17 13.84 -24.24
N LEU A 331 4.52 12.71 -24.03
CA LEU A 331 3.97 12.28 -22.74
C LEU A 331 4.63 10.97 -22.35
N ALA A 332 5.24 10.92 -21.17
CA ALA A 332 5.74 9.69 -20.59
C ALA A 332 4.64 9.06 -19.74
N GLY A 333 4.01 8.00 -20.28
CA GLY A 333 3.03 7.18 -19.55
C GLY A 333 3.68 6.14 -18.63
N SER A 334 4.95 5.83 -18.86
CA SER A 334 5.72 4.85 -18.09
C SER A 334 7.15 5.34 -17.79
N LEU A 335 7.81 4.64 -16.88
CA LEU A 335 9.23 4.88 -16.58
C LEU A 335 10.14 4.67 -17.82
N PHE A 336 9.78 3.75 -18.71
CA PHE A 336 10.53 3.52 -19.93
C PHE A 336 10.51 4.77 -20.82
N ASP A 337 9.32 5.34 -21.06
CA ASP A 337 9.16 6.57 -21.85
C ASP A 337 9.95 7.73 -21.25
N ALA A 338 9.87 7.90 -19.91
CA ALA A 338 10.58 8.96 -19.20
C ALA A 338 12.11 8.85 -19.36
N VAL A 339 12.64 7.63 -19.26
CA VAL A 339 14.08 7.37 -19.45
C VAL A 339 14.48 7.63 -20.90
N GLU A 340 13.70 7.17 -21.88
CA GLU A 340 14.02 7.37 -23.29
C GLU A 340 13.98 8.85 -23.69
N TYR A 341 12.93 9.59 -23.32
CA TYR A 341 12.88 11.03 -23.59
C TYR A 341 14.02 11.78 -22.90
N SER A 342 14.36 11.39 -21.66
CA SER A 342 15.51 11.99 -20.95
C SER A 342 16.85 11.67 -21.63
N ARG A 343 17.04 10.47 -22.17
CA ARG A 343 18.27 10.10 -22.93
C ARG A 343 18.42 10.89 -24.21
N GLN A 344 17.30 11.31 -24.81
CA GLN A 344 17.27 12.12 -26.01
C GLN A 344 17.28 13.64 -25.71
N GLU A 345 17.39 14.02 -24.43
CA GLU A 345 17.30 15.42 -23.97
C GLU A 345 16.01 16.13 -24.44
N ARG A 346 14.96 15.36 -24.72
CA ARG A 346 13.66 15.90 -25.13
C ARG A 346 12.92 16.43 -23.92
N ARG A 347 12.17 17.51 -24.13
CA ARG A 347 11.23 18.02 -23.14
C ARG A 347 9.93 17.22 -23.23
N PHE A 348 9.40 16.79 -22.08
CA PHE A 348 8.22 15.92 -22.02
C PHE A 348 7.38 16.20 -20.76
N ALA A 349 6.14 15.72 -20.76
CA ALA A 349 5.30 15.67 -19.57
C ALA A 349 5.31 14.27 -18.96
N LEU A 350 5.24 14.17 -17.64
CA LEU A 350 5.05 12.93 -16.91
C LEU A 350 3.57 12.73 -16.61
N ASP A 351 3.05 11.57 -16.99
CA ASP A 351 1.64 11.27 -16.82
C ASP A 351 1.27 10.94 -15.36
N TRP A 352 -0.02 11.00 -15.05
CA TRP A 352 -0.53 10.75 -13.71
C TRP A 352 -0.36 9.30 -13.22
N THR A 353 -0.01 8.39 -14.13
CA THR A 353 0.36 6.98 -13.88
C THR A 353 1.59 6.83 -13.00
N PHE A 354 2.38 7.89 -12.80
CA PHE A 354 3.50 7.92 -11.84
C PHE A 354 3.04 8.13 -10.39
N HIS A 355 1.75 8.40 -10.17
CA HIS A 355 1.11 8.49 -8.85
C HIS A 355 1.84 9.41 -7.84
N ALA A 356 2.30 10.58 -8.29
CA ALA A 356 2.91 11.57 -7.41
C ALA A 356 1.87 12.17 -6.45
N ALA A 357 1.88 11.71 -5.19
CA ALA A 357 0.88 12.06 -4.18
C ALA A 357 1.40 13.00 -3.07
N ASN A 358 2.70 13.33 -3.07
CA ASN A 358 3.32 14.20 -2.07
C ASN A 358 4.52 14.97 -2.67
N PRO A 359 4.98 16.07 -2.03
CA PRO A 359 6.09 16.87 -2.53
C PRO A 359 7.42 16.12 -2.69
N GLU A 360 7.69 15.10 -1.87
CA GLU A 360 8.93 14.32 -1.96
C GLU A 360 8.98 13.49 -3.24
N THR A 361 7.85 12.89 -3.63
CA THR A 361 7.74 12.15 -4.90
C THR A 361 7.93 13.09 -6.09
N LEU A 362 7.35 14.28 -6.04
CA LEU A 362 7.56 15.30 -7.07
C LEU A 362 9.05 15.68 -7.18
N ARG A 363 9.73 15.97 -6.05
CA ARG A 363 11.17 16.26 -6.05
C ARG A 363 12.01 15.12 -6.61
N PHE A 364 11.73 13.90 -6.20
CA PHE A 364 12.42 12.73 -6.72
C PHE A 364 12.35 12.66 -8.24
N PHE A 365 11.16 12.85 -8.82
CA PHE A 365 11.02 12.82 -10.28
C PHE A 365 11.64 14.03 -10.97
N HIS A 366 11.62 15.22 -10.36
CA HIS A 366 12.30 16.38 -10.89
C HIS A 366 13.83 16.17 -10.94
N GLU A 367 14.42 15.62 -9.87
CA GLU A 367 15.85 15.28 -9.83
C GLU A 367 16.20 14.16 -10.82
N ALA A 368 15.32 13.16 -10.98
CA ALA A 368 15.54 12.05 -11.90
C ALA A 368 15.35 12.44 -13.38
N PHE A 369 14.47 13.41 -13.66
CA PHE A 369 14.09 13.82 -15.01
C PHE A 369 14.12 15.34 -15.17
N PRO A 370 15.32 15.96 -15.31
CA PRO A 370 15.48 17.41 -15.39
C PRO A 370 14.77 18.09 -16.57
N HIS A 371 14.50 17.34 -17.65
CA HIS A 371 13.80 17.84 -18.84
C HIS A 371 12.27 17.72 -18.77
N CYS A 372 11.71 17.23 -17.65
CA CYS A 372 10.27 17.20 -17.45
C CYS A 372 9.72 18.63 -17.34
N GLU A 373 8.73 18.98 -18.17
CA GLU A 373 8.08 20.30 -18.15
C GLU A 373 6.80 20.32 -17.32
N THR A 374 6.12 19.18 -17.22
CA THR A 374 4.79 19.10 -16.60
C THR A 374 4.61 17.77 -15.89
N PHE A 375 4.19 17.82 -14.62
CA PHE A 375 3.71 16.68 -13.86
C PHE A 375 2.19 16.65 -13.84
N PHE A 376 1.57 15.64 -14.45
CA PHE A 376 0.15 15.40 -14.25
C PHE A 376 -0.09 14.69 -12.92
N LEU A 377 -0.93 15.29 -12.07
CA LEU A 377 -1.36 14.67 -10.82
C LEU A 377 -2.49 13.67 -11.08
N SER A 378 -2.61 12.68 -10.21
CA SER A 378 -3.72 11.72 -10.30
C SER A 378 -5.05 12.39 -9.98
N PRO A 379 -6.08 12.18 -10.83
CA PRO A 379 -7.44 12.65 -10.55
C PRO A 379 -8.09 11.96 -9.34
N GLU A 380 -7.47 10.89 -8.84
CA GLU A 380 -7.89 10.19 -7.63
C GLU A 380 -7.50 10.92 -6.34
N LEU A 381 -6.60 11.92 -6.42
CA LEU A 381 -6.20 12.74 -5.28
C LEU A 381 -7.32 13.72 -4.89
N SER A 382 -7.47 13.97 -3.60
CA SER A 382 -8.42 14.98 -3.11
C SER A 382 -8.01 16.39 -3.55
N GLU A 383 -8.99 17.29 -3.68
CA GLU A 383 -8.78 18.70 -4.01
C GLU A 383 -7.74 19.35 -3.07
N THR A 384 -7.79 19.03 -1.78
CA THR A 384 -6.85 19.52 -0.77
C THR A 384 -5.42 19.09 -1.08
N THR A 385 -5.22 17.83 -1.49
CA THR A 385 -3.89 17.31 -1.84
C THR A 385 -3.40 17.93 -3.14
N VAL A 386 -4.25 17.99 -4.17
CA VAL A 386 -3.92 18.65 -5.45
C VAL A 386 -3.50 20.10 -5.22
N ARG A 387 -4.25 20.87 -4.42
CA ARG A 387 -3.92 22.25 -4.07
C ARG A 387 -2.56 22.36 -3.37
N LYS A 388 -2.27 21.50 -2.40
CA LYS A 388 -0.97 21.48 -1.72
C LYS A 388 0.19 21.24 -2.68
N LEU A 389 0.03 20.28 -3.60
CA LEU A 389 1.05 19.92 -4.57
C LEU A 389 1.27 21.01 -5.62
N ALA A 390 0.19 21.59 -6.14
CA ALA A 390 0.25 22.68 -7.10
C ALA A 390 0.91 23.94 -6.51
N LEU A 391 0.56 24.31 -5.28
CA LEU A 391 1.20 25.42 -4.57
C LEU A 391 2.68 25.13 -4.29
N PHE A 392 3.01 23.91 -3.87
CA PHE A 392 4.39 23.49 -3.67
C PHE A 392 5.22 23.66 -4.94
N ALA A 393 4.74 23.17 -6.09
CA ALA A 393 5.44 23.33 -7.36
C ALA A 393 5.61 24.80 -7.74
N ALA A 394 4.54 25.59 -7.68
CA ALA A 394 4.57 27.01 -8.05
C ALA A 394 5.47 27.87 -7.15
N GLN A 395 5.72 27.47 -5.90
CA GLN A 395 6.64 28.16 -4.99
C GLN A 395 8.13 27.87 -5.28
N ASN A 396 8.45 26.92 -6.16
CA ASN A 396 9.80 26.53 -6.53
C ASN A 396 10.02 26.83 -8.01
N GLU A 397 10.71 27.93 -8.34
CA GLU A 397 10.86 28.44 -9.73
C GLU A 397 11.48 27.42 -10.71
N GLU A 398 12.35 26.53 -10.23
CA GLU A 398 12.99 25.48 -11.05
C GLU A 398 12.08 24.25 -11.25
N PHE A 399 10.92 24.21 -10.59
CA PHE A 399 10.06 23.04 -10.57
C PHE A 399 9.16 22.96 -11.82
N PRO A 400 8.93 21.76 -12.38
CA PRO A 400 8.02 21.59 -13.51
C PRO A 400 6.61 22.04 -13.19
N GLN A 401 5.87 22.43 -14.23
CA GLN A 401 4.47 22.80 -14.11
C GLN A 401 3.65 21.63 -13.57
N VAL A 402 2.57 21.93 -12.86
CA VAL A 402 1.63 20.91 -12.40
C VAL A 402 0.38 20.95 -13.26
N GLY A 403 -0.01 19.80 -13.77
CA GLY A 403 -1.24 19.60 -14.54
C GLY A 403 -2.19 18.61 -13.87
N LEU A 404 -3.44 18.58 -14.32
CA LEU A 404 -4.45 17.63 -13.83
C LEU A 404 -5.34 17.17 -14.99
N PRO A 405 -5.54 15.85 -15.18
CA PRO A 405 -6.61 15.34 -16.03
C PRO A 405 -7.96 15.66 -15.40
N ILE A 406 -8.84 16.33 -16.14
CA ILE A 406 -10.13 16.84 -15.62
C ILE A 406 -11.34 16.14 -16.25
N PHE A 407 -11.12 15.33 -17.27
CA PHE A 407 -12.16 14.65 -18.03
C PHE A 407 -11.64 13.32 -18.57
N GLY A 408 -12.52 12.33 -18.67
CA GLY A 408 -12.26 11.07 -19.37
C GLY A 408 -12.72 9.83 -18.60
N PHE A 409 -12.66 8.65 -19.23
CA PHE A 409 -12.84 7.38 -18.52
C PHE A 409 -11.53 6.96 -17.86
N LEU A 410 -11.51 6.86 -16.54
CA LEU A 410 -10.31 6.50 -15.81
C LEU A 410 -9.87 5.07 -16.08
N TYR A 411 -8.56 4.92 -16.16
CA TYR A 411 -7.88 3.68 -16.38
C TYR A 411 -7.98 2.78 -15.14
N GLY A 412 -8.49 1.56 -15.31
CA GLY A 412 -8.55 0.57 -14.23
C GLY A 412 -7.47 -0.50 -14.35
N MET A 413 -7.28 -1.08 -15.55
CA MET A 413 -6.35 -2.19 -15.75
C MET A 413 -5.82 -2.28 -17.18
N PHE A 414 -4.53 -2.58 -17.33
CA PHE A 414 -3.89 -3.01 -18.57
C PHE A 414 -3.61 -4.51 -18.52
N THR A 415 -3.93 -5.22 -19.60
CA THR A 415 -3.56 -6.62 -19.76
C THR A 415 -3.00 -6.88 -21.15
N ARG A 416 -1.96 -7.73 -21.24
CA ARG A 416 -1.50 -8.31 -22.52
C ARG A 416 -2.41 -9.39 -23.07
N LYS A 417 -3.17 -10.05 -22.20
CA LYS A 417 -4.15 -11.03 -22.61
C LYS A 417 -5.37 -10.31 -23.12
N THR A 418 -5.72 -10.57 -24.39
CA THR A 418 -7.01 -10.18 -24.94
C THR A 418 -8.11 -10.90 -24.17
N LEU A 419 -8.96 -10.13 -23.48
CA LEU A 419 -10.02 -10.69 -22.64
C LEU A 419 -11.24 -11.10 -23.47
N PHE A 420 -11.49 -10.40 -24.59
CA PHE A 420 -12.67 -10.61 -25.43
C PHE A 420 -12.34 -10.50 -26.92
N ASP A 421 -13.07 -11.27 -27.73
CA ASP A 421 -12.97 -11.29 -29.19
C ASP A 421 -13.79 -10.19 -29.88
N VAL A 422 -14.31 -9.23 -29.11
CA VAL A 422 -14.94 -8.00 -29.61
C VAL A 422 -14.06 -6.77 -29.31
N PRO A 423 -14.13 -5.70 -30.14
CA PRO A 423 -13.34 -4.49 -29.92
C PRO A 423 -13.74 -3.73 -28.65
N PHE A 424 -15.01 -3.86 -28.24
CA PHE A 424 -15.56 -3.26 -27.04
C PHE A 424 -16.53 -4.22 -26.34
N GLN A 425 -16.39 -4.34 -25.02
CA GLN A 425 -17.28 -5.11 -24.16
C GLN A 425 -17.67 -4.28 -22.93
N ARG A 426 -18.96 -4.21 -22.64
CA ARG A 426 -19.49 -3.65 -21.39
C ARG A 426 -19.71 -4.76 -20.37
N LEU A 427 -19.24 -4.54 -19.15
CA LEU A 427 -19.37 -5.41 -17.99
C LEU A 427 -19.96 -4.63 -16.80
N TRP A 428 -20.33 -5.35 -15.74
CA TRP A 428 -20.76 -4.77 -14.47
C TRP A 428 -19.93 -5.39 -13.34
N ASN A 429 -19.47 -4.55 -12.40
CA ASN A 429 -18.79 -5.02 -11.20
C ASN A 429 -19.80 -5.59 -10.17
N GLN A 430 -19.30 -6.10 -9.05
CA GLN A 430 -20.15 -6.67 -7.98
C GLN A 430 -21.13 -5.65 -7.37
N ASP A 431 -20.81 -4.36 -7.46
CA ASP A 431 -21.66 -3.26 -6.98
C ASP A 431 -22.64 -2.75 -8.06
N GLY A 432 -22.75 -3.44 -9.20
CA GLY A 432 -23.60 -3.03 -10.32
C GLY A 432 -23.11 -1.81 -11.10
N ARG A 433 -21.86 -1.37 -10.91
CA ARG A 433 -21.26 -0.26 -11.65
C ARG A 433 -20.71 -0.74 -13.00
N PRO A 434 -20.87 0.04 -14.08
CA PRO A 434 -20.38 -0.35 -15.38
C PRO A 434 -18.84 -0.34 -15.42
N VAL A 435 -18.30 -1.25 -16.21
CA VAL A 435 -16.87 -1.37 -16.54
C VAL A 435 -16.79 -1.57 -18.06
N TYR A 436 -15.87 -0.87 -18.72
CA TYR A 436 -15.70 -0.94 -20.16
C TYR A 436 -14.38 -1.59 -20.50
N VAL A 437 -14.41 -2.55 -21.42
CA VAL A 437 -13.22 -3.26 -21.87
C VAL A 437 -13.02 -3.01 -23.35
N THR A 438 -11.87 -2.48 -23.72
CA THR A 438 -11.48 -2.33 -25.14
C THR A 438 -10.32 -3.26 -25.46
N ARG A 439 -10.25 -3.72 -26.70
CA ARG A 439 -9.08 -4.45 -27.17
C ARG A 439 -7.97 -3.47 -27.56
N ASN A 440 -6.73 -3.83 -27.22
CA ASN A 440 -5.55 -3.00 -27.49
C ASN A 440 -5.21 -2.92 -28.99
N SER A 441 -5.34 -4.03 -29.72
CA SER A 441 -5.03 -4.08 -31.16
C SER A 441 -5.95 -3.22 -32.03
N ASP A 442 -7.07 -2.77 -31.46
CA ASP A 442 -8.01 -1.87 -32.13
C ASP A 442 -7.68 -0.40 -31.81
N SER A 443 -6.62 -0.12 -31.05
CA SER A 443 -6.07 1.22 -30.89
C SER A 443 -5.16 1.58 -32.07
N GLU A 444 -5.03 2.87 -32.36
CA GLU A 444 -4.06 3.36 -33.34
C GLU A 444 -2.63 3.43 -32.78
N ASN A 445 -2.38 2.90 -31.57
CA ASN A 445 -1.05 2.87 -30.98
C ASN A 445 -0.24 1.66 -31.53
N PRO A 446 0.85 1.89 -32.28
CA PRO A 446 1.65 0.81 -32.86
C PRO A 446 2.38 -0.07 -31.82
N LEU A 447 2.42 0.35 -30.56
CA LEU A 447 2.96 -0.43 -29.43
C LEU A 447 1.98 -1.46 -28.89
N GLU A 448 0.72 -1.42 -29.34
CA GLU A 448 -0.37 -2.13 -28.69
C GLU A 448 -0.98 -3.18 -29.60
N THR A 449 -0.17 -4.17 -29.94
CA THR A 449 -0.56 -5.22 -30.87
C THR A 449 -1.43 -6.31 -30.24
N THR A 450 -1.47 -6.42 -28.91
CA THR A 450 -2.25 -7.44 -28.18
C THR A 450 -2.76 -6.92 -26.84
N GLY A 451 -3.84 -7.52 -26.33
CA GLY A 451 -4.32 -7.26 -24.97
C GLY A 451 -5.64 -6.52 -24.88
N SER A 452 -5.96 -6.05 -23.67
CA SER A 452 -7.17 -5.28 -23.38
C SER A 452 -6.92 -4.20 -22.33
N ARG A 453 -7.68 -3.12 -22.45
CA ARG A 453 -7.80 -2.09 -21.42
C ARG A 453 -9.13 -2.22 -20.73
N VAL A 454 -9.12 -1.93 -19.44
CA VAL A 454 -10.33 -1.87 -18.63
C VAL A 454 -10.44 -0.47 -18.08
N TYR A 455 -11.57 0.18 -18.35
CA TYR A 455 -11.91 1.49 -17.84
C TYR A 455 -13.07 1.37 -16.85
N TYR A 456 -13.05 2.23 -15.84
CA TYR A 456 -14.23 2.44 -15.02
C TYR A 456 -15.32 3.10 -15.88
N GLY A 457 -16.56 2.62 -15.77
CA GLY A 457 -17.62 3.02 -16.70
C GLY A 457 -18.31 4.35 -16.38
N ASN A 458 -18.00 4.98 -15.25
CA ASN A 458 -18.45 6.35 -14.99
C ASN A 458 -17.47 7.30 -15.66
N ARG A 459 -17.95 8.31 -16.37
CA ARG A 459 -17.05 9.29 -16.97
C ARG A 459 -16.65 10.32 -15.92
N MET A 460 -15.36 10.59 -15.79
CA MET A 460 -14.87 11.67 -14.96
C MET A 460 -15.15 13.02 -15.63
N ASP A 461 -15.64 13.97 -14.85
CA ASP A 461 -15.71 15.39 -15.23
C ASP A 461 -15.59 16.25 -13.96
N ILE A 462 -14.46 16.92 -13.77
CA ILE A 462 -14.26 17.89 -12.69
C ILE A 462 -14.12 19.33 -13.21
N SER A 463 -14.38 19.55 -14.51
CA SER A 463 -14.22 20.84 -15.19
C SER A 463 -15.08 21.94 -14.54
N ARG A 464 -16.35 21.65 -14.24
CA ARG A 464 -17.27 22.60 -13.59
C ARG A 464 -16.79 23.04 -12.21
N ARG A 465 -16.22 22.13 -11.45
CA ARG A 465 -15.72 22.41 -10.11
C ARG A 465 -14.49 23.32 -10.16
N LEU A 466 -13.55 23.01 -11.06
CA LEU A 466 -12.35 23.84 -11.26
C LEU A 466 -12.69 25.20 -11.88
N HIS A 467 -13.75 25.28 -12.69
CA HIS A 467 -14.27 26.56 -13.18
C HIS A 467 -14.86 27.41 -12.04
N ALA A 468 -15.58 26.79 -11.10
CA ALA A 468 -16.18 27.49 -9.96
C ALA A 468 -15.15 27.85 -8.87
N SER A 469 -14.15 26.99 -8.65
CA SER A 469 -13.09 27.14 -7.66
C SER A 469 -11.74 26.74 -8.27
N PRO A 470 -11.06 27.67 -8.97
CA PRO A 470 -9.73 27.42 -9.50
C PRO A 470 -8.71 27.08 -8.42
N ILE A 471 -7.73 26.25 -8.78
CA ILE A 471 -6.62 25.87 -7.90
C ILE A 471 -5.38 26.65 -8.32
N PRO A 472 -4.85 27.55 -7.48
CA PRO A 472 -3.62 28.27 -7.80
C PRO A 472 -2.42 27.34 -7.95
N GLY A 473 -1.53 27.66 -8.88
CA GLY A 473 -0.37 26.84 -9.24
C GLY A 473 -0.68 25.68 -10.21
N LEU A 474 -1.95 25.37 -10.46
CA LEU A 474 -2.33 24.42 -11.49
C LEU A 474 -2.21 25.09 -12.87
N SER A 475 -1.26 24.65 -13.67
CA SER A 475 -0.85 25.33 -14.91
C SER A 475 -1.46 24.71 -16.16
N GLU A 476 -1.96 23.47 -16.07
CA GLU A 476 -2.48 22.72 -17.20
C GLU A 476 -3.68 21.83 -16.82
N LEU A 477 -4.78 21.92 -17.57
CA LEU A 477 -5.94 21.03 -17.44
C LEU A 477 -6.05 20.16 -18.69
N ARG A 478 -5.98 18.85 -18.52
CA ARG A 478 -5.97 17.89 -19.64
C ARG A 478 -7.30 17.17 -19.78
N LEU A 479 -7.80 17.09 -21.01
CA LEU A 479 -8.98 16.30 -21.38
C LEU A 479 -8.51 14.96 -21.94
N ASP A 480 -8.78 13.86 -21.23
CA ASP A 480 -8.39 12.52 -21.68
C ASP A 480 -9.54 11.89 -22.47
N PHE A 481 -9.40 11.82 -23.79
CA PHE A 481 -10.35 11.18 -24.69
C PHE A 481 -9.96 9.73 -24.91
N THR A 482 -10.83 8.83 -24.48
CA THR A 482 -10.63 7.37 -24.60
C THR A 482 -11.72 6.79 -25.47
N LEU A 483 -12.92 6.62 -24.91
CA LEU A 483 -14.05 5.96 -25.56
C LEU A 483 -14.89 6.91 -26.42
N GLU A 484 -14.67 8.22 -26.33
CA GLU A 484 -15.41 9.25 -27.05
C GLU A 484 -15.16 9.19 -28.56
N THR A 485 -16.22 9.42 -29.35
CA THR A 485 -16.07 9.57 -30.81
C THR A 485 -15.43 10.93 -31.17
N PRO A 486 -14.84 11.09 -32.36
CA PRO A 486 -14.27 12.38 -32.79
C PRO A 486 -15.26 13.56 -32.73
N GLU A 487 -16.54 13.32 -33.02
CA GLU A 487 -17.61 14.33 -32.92
C GLU A 487 -17.91 14.70 -31.47
N GLU A 488 -17.93 13.72 -30.56
CA GLU A 488 -18.06 13.96 -29.13
C GLU A 488 -16.87 14.73 -28.58
N THR A 489 -15.65 14.33 -28.97
CA THR A 489 -14.39 15.02 -28.65
C THR A 489 -14.46 16.49 -29.05
N GLU A 490 -14.78 16.80 -30.31
CA GLU A 490 -14.88 18.19 -30.79
C GLU A 490 -15.92 18.99 -30.00
N LYS A 491 -17.10 18.40 -29.74
CA LYS A 491 -18.16 19.03 -28.94
C LYS A 491 -17.70 19.34 -27.51
N ILE A 492 -17.05 18.39 -26.85
CA ILE A 492 -16.57 18.53 -25.47
C ILE A 492 -15.51 19.64 -25.39
N VAL A 493 -14.52 19.62 -26.29
CA VAL A 493 -13.49 20.65 -26.33
C VAL A 493 -14.10 22.04 -26.51
N ARG A 494 -15.03 22.20 -27.46
CA ARG A 494 -15.74 23.48 -27.67
C ARG A 494 -16.47 23.95 -26.42
N LEU A 495 -17.11 23.04 -25.68
CA LEU A 495 -17.78 23.39 -24.42
C LEU A 495 -16.79 23.89 -23.36
N VAL A 496 -15.67 23.18 -23.18
CA VAL A 496 -14.63 23.58 -22.20
C VAL A 496 -14.01 24.92 -22.57
N LEU A 497 -13.66 25.14 -23.84
CA LEU A 497 -13.03 26.39 -24.27
C LEU A 497 -13.99 27.59 -24.23
N THR A 498 -15.29 27.39 -24.47
CA THR A 498 -16.28 28.49 -24.51
C THR A 498 -16.94 28.76 -23.15
N ARG A 499 -17.27 27.72 -22.38
CA ARG A 499 -18.01 27.83 -21.11
C ARG A 499 -17.14 27.55 -19.88
N GLY A 500 -15.95 26.95 -20.07
CA GLY A 500 -15.08 26.50 -18.98
C GLY A 500 -15.46 25.14 -18.38
N TRP A 501 -16.56 24.50 -18.81
CA TRP A 501 -17.05 23.23 -18.25
C TRP A 501 -18.00 22.46 -19.18
N ILE A 502 -18.28 21.18 -18.87
CA ILE A 502 -19.02 20.26 -19.75
C ILE A 502 -20.46 19.96 -19.26
N GLN A 503 -20.68 19.28 -18.12
CA GLN A 503 -22.05 18.86 -17.66
C GLN A 503 -22.35 19.07 -16.16
N GLU A 504 -23.60 18.79 -15.75
CA GLU A 504 -24.19 19.04 -14.41
C GLU A 504 -23.90 17.97 -13.35
N THR A 505 -23.71 16.70 -13.73
CA THR A 505 -23.48 15.58 -12.80
C THR A 505 -22.03 15.08 -12.89
N PRO A 506 -21.09 15.70 -12.15
CA PRO A 506 -19.69 15.29 -12.16
C PRO A 506 -19.50 13.98 -11.36
N PHE A 507 -18.83 13.00 -11.96
CA PHE A 507 -18.23 11.91 -11.18
C PHE A 507 -16.76 12.27 -10.93
N SER A 508 -16.38 12.37 -9.66
CA SER A 508 -15.11 12.95 -9.24
C SER A 508 -14.09 11.91 -8.73
N TYR A 509 -14.43 10.61 -8.74
CA TYR A 509 -13.65 9.44 -8.31
C TYR A 509 -13.07 9.50 -6.88
N GLY A 510 -12.18 10.45 -6.61
CA GLY A 510 -11.59 10.74 -5.31
C GLY A 510 -11.40 12.24 -5.04
N PHE A 511 -11.68 13.13 -5.99
CA PHE A 511 -11.37 14.56 -5.85
C PHE A 511 -12.11 15.23 -4.68
N GLU A 512 -13.31 14.76 -4.33
CA GLU A 512 -14.09 15.33 -3.22
C GLU A 512 -13.63 14.88 -1.83
N LYS A 513 -13.16 13.64 -1.67
CA LYS A 513 -12.91 13.02 -0.35
C LYS A 513 -11.52 12.41 -0.19
N GLY A 514 -10.80 12.19 -1.29
CA GLY A 514 -9.65 11.29 -1.38
C GLY A 514 -10.07 9.83 -1.54
N ILE A 515 -9.18 8.98 -2.08
CA ILE A 515 -9.34 7.51 -2.05
C ILE A 515 -8.87 6.91 -0.70
N PHE A 516 -8.59 7.73 0.32
CA PHE A 516 -8.11 7.30 1.64
C PHE A 516 -8.82 8.00 2.78
#